data_AF-A0A1H1VL69-F1
#
_entry.id   AF-A0A1H1VL69-F1
#
_cell.length_a   1.000
_cell.length_b   1.000
_cell.length_c   1.000
_cell.angle_alpha   90.00
_cell.angle_beta   90.00
_cell.angle_gamma   90.00
#
_symmetry.space_group_name_H-M   'P 1'
#
loop_
_entity.id
_entity.type
_entity.pdbx_description
1 polymer ?
#
loop_
_entity_poly.entity_id
_entity_poly.type
_entity_poly.pdbx_seq_one_letter_code
_entity_poly.pdbx_strand_id
1 'polypeptide(L)'
;MKTEKQISINLYQYNVRELYDRYSGMLFGYIYEIVKDNKLAEQHLINIYNFIPDHINELADEGTNTWGQLQQLAKKYLEYSIGTIHSSQFNGADLSKYNGRNRFLGLMTHEQRHVFYNAYYCGKTIAELSEELNKSEEMIRMALKEAFIIIKKG
;
A
#
# COMPACT_ATOMS: atom_id res chain seq x y z
N MET A 1 36.75 28.10 3.07
CA MET A 1 36.52 26.97 4.00
C MET A 1 35.05 26.93 4.35
N LYS A 2 34.29 25.97 3.83
CA LYS A 2 32.88 25.77 4.20
C LYS A 2 32.86 24.83 5.41
N THR A 3 32.33 25.31 6.52
CA THR A 3 32.37 24.65 7.84
C THR A 3 31.53 23.38 7.84
N GLU A 4 31.99 22.33 8.53
CA GLU A 4 31.44 20.96 8.59
C GLU A 4 29.93 20.91 8.91
N LYS A 5 29.39 21.93 9.57
CA LYS A 5 27.94 22.10 9.82
C LYS A 5 27.10 22.26 8.55
N GLN A 6 27.69 22.75 7.46
CA GLN A 6 27.01 22.94 6.17
C GLN A 6 26.98 21.65 5.34
N ILE A 7 27.84 20.68 5.67
CA ILE A 7 27.86 19.33 5.09
C ILE A 7 26.75 18.48 5.75
N SER A 8 26.52 18.64 7.06
CA SER A 8 25.45 17.93 7.79
C SER A 8 24.02 18.35 7.42
N ILE A 9 23.84 19.54 6.82
CA ILE A 9 22.51 20.08 6.45
C ILE A 9 22.15 19.71 5.00
N ASN A 10 23.12 19.29 4.18
CA ASN A 10 22.88 18.92 2.77
C ASN A 10 22.36 17.48 2.61
N LEU A 11 22.55 16.62 3.62
CA LEU A 11 22.17 15.20 3.60
C LEU A 11 20.72 14.91 4.04
N TYR A 12 19.90 15.95 4.27
CA TYR A 12 18.46 15.85 4.58
C TYR A 12 17.56 16.12 3.35
N GLN A 13 18.12 16.20 2.15
CA GLN A 13 17.44 16.71 0.94
C GLN A 13 16.66 15.63 0.17
N TYR A 14 15.68 15.03 0.83
CA TYR A 14 14.42 14.80 0.15
C TYR A 14 13.31 15.30 1.05
N ASN A 15 12.79 16.48 0.71
CA ASN A 15 11.49 16.86 1.25
C ASN A 15 10.44 15.93 0.62
N VAL A 16 9.46 15.44 1.38
CA VAL A 16 8.30 14.68 0.85
C VAL A 16 7.71 15.37 -0.38
N ARG A 17 7.73 16.70 -0.39
CA ARG A 17 7.34 17.53 -1.53
C ARG A 17 8.18 17.27 -2.78
N GLU A 18 9.50 17.21 -2.67
CA GLU A 18 10.39 16.96 -3.83
C GLU A 18 10.21 15.54 -4.36
N LEU A 19 10.02 14.56 -3.46
CA LEU A 19 9.68 13.20 -3.85
C LEU A 19 8.32 13.14 -4.56
N TYR A 20 7.36 13.94 -4.11
CA TYR A 20 6.04 14.04 -4.74
C TYR A 20 6.14 14.68 -6.12
N ASP A 21 6.78 15.84 -6.23
CA ASP A 21 6.92 16.57 -7.49
C ASP A 21 7.67 15.75 -8.55
N ARG A 22 8.66 14.94 -8.13
CA ARG A 22 9.49 14.14 -9.05
C ARG A 22 8.90 12.78 -9.40
N TYR A 23 8.28 12.08 -8.45
CA TYR A 23 7.92 10.66 -8.62
C TYR A 23 6.43 10.36 -8.55
N SER A 24 5.56 11.32 -8.16
CA SER A 24 4.12 11.05 -8.00
C SER A 24 3.48 10.49 -9.27
N GLY A 25 3.78 11.04 -10.45
CA GLY A 25 3.26 10.55 -11.72
C GLY A 25 3.70 9.12 -12.05
N MET A 26 4.97 8.79 -11.83
CA MET A 26 5.49 7.44 -12.06
C MET A 26 4.92 6.45 -11.05
N LEU A 27 4.84 6.85 -9.77
CA LEU A 27 4.32 6.03 -8.70
C LEU A 27 2.82 5.80 -8.85
N PHE A 28 2.09 6.82 -9.27
CA PHE A 28 0.68 6.71 -9.65
C PHE A 28 0.50 5.69 -10.78
N GLY A 29 1.28 5.80 -11.86
CA GLY A 29 1.22 4.85 -12.97
C GLY A 29 1.48 3.41 -12.52
N TYR A 30 2.49 3.21 -11.67
CA TYR A 30 2.78 1.90 -11.07
C TYR A 30 1.61 1.35 -10.24
N ILE A 31 1.02 2.17 -9.36
CA ILE A 31 -0.11 1.77 -8.53
C ILE A 31 -1.33 1.49 -9.41
N TYR A 32 -1.62 2.35 -10.38
CA TYR A 32 -2.74 2.19 -11.31
C TYR A 32 -2.66 0.88 -12.08
N GLU A 33 -1.47 0.47 -12.51
CA GLU A 33 -1.28 -0.81 -13.19
C GLU A 33 -1.60 -2.02 -12.31
N ILE A 34 -1.53 -1.88 -10.99
CA ILE A 34 -1.88 -2.95 -10.04
C ILE A 34 -3.37 -2.92 -9.71
N VAL A 35 -3.91 -1.73 -9.43
CA VAL A 35 -5.26 -1.59 -8.88
C VAL A 35 -6.34 -1.37 -9.94
N LYS A 36 -5.96 -0.94 -11.15
CA LYS A 36 -6.82 -0.72 -12.33
C LYS A 36 -8.03 0.20 -12.12
N ASP A 37 -8.01 0.99 -11.04
CA ASP A 37 -8.98 2.05 -10.74
C ASP A 37 -8.25 3.36 -10.41
N ASN A 38 -8.65 4.45 -11.06
CA ASN A 38 -8.00 5.75 -10.97
C ASN A 38 -8.11 6.38 -9.58
N LYS A 39 -9.32 6.39 -8.99
CA LYS A 39 -9.58 7.00 -7.67
C LYS A 39 -8.87 6.22 -6.57
N LEU A 40 -8.86 4.90 -6.71
CA LEU A 40 -8.19 4.00 -5.79
C LEU A 40 -6.67 4.16 -5.86
N ALA A 41 -6.11 4.28 -7.07
CA ALA A 41 -4.69 4.53 -7.26
C ALA A 41 -4.25 5.84 -6.61
N GLU A 42 -5.06 6.90 -6.73
CA GLU A 42 -4.81 8.18 -6.07
C GLU A 42 -4.87 8.06 -4.54
N GLN A 43 -5.84 7.32 -4.00
CA GLN A 43 -5.93 7.07 -2.56
C GLN A 43 -4.71 6.33 -2.02
N HIS A 44 -4.26 5.28 -2.71
CA HIS A 44 -3.06 4.54 -2.32
C HIS A 44 -1.80 5.41 -2.46
N LEU A 45 -1.69 6.23 -3.50
CA LEU A 45 -0.59 7.19 -3.66
C LEU A 45 -0.51 8.12 -2.45
N ILE A 46 -1.63 8.75 -2.05
CA ILE A 46 -1.69 9.63 -0.88
C ILE A 46 -1.24 8.89 0.38
N ASN A 47 -1.74 7.68 0.59
CA ASN A 47 -1.37 6.88 1.76
C ASN A 47 0.13 6.57 1.76
N ILE A 48 0.72 6.17 0.63
CA ILE A 48 2.16 5.91 0.52
C ILE A 48 2.98 7.17 0.86
N TYR A 49 2.61 8.34 0.33
CA TYR A 49 3.31 9.59 0.66
C TYR A 49 3.15 10.01 2.13
N ASN A 50 2.05 9.64 2.78
CA ASN A 50 1.89 9.84 4.23
C ASN A 50 2.81 8.93 5.07
N PHE A 51 3.27 7.79 4.54
CA PHE A 51 4.22 6.90 5.23
C PHE A 51 5.69 7.30 5.05
N ILE A 52 6.01 8.05 4.00
CA ILE A 52 7.38 8.46 3.69
C ILE A 52 8.08 9.16 4.86
N PRO A 53 7.47 10.14 5.58
CA PRO A 53 8.10 10.77 6.74
C PRO A 53 8.64 9.79 7.78
N ASP A 54 7.88 8.73 8.06
CA ASP A 54 8.20 7.73 9.07
C ASP A 54 9.29 6.75 8.60
N HIS A 55 9.56 6.69 7.30
CA HIS A 55 10.52 5.76 6.68
C HIS A 55 11.65 6.50 5.95
N ILE A 56 11.75 7.82 6.12
CA ILE A 56 12.64 8.66 5.32
C ILE A 56 14.12 8.33 5.55
N ASN A 57 14.46 7.85 6.75
CA ASN A 57 15.81 7.38 7.09
C ASN A 57 16.16 6.06 6.39
N GLU A 58 15.18 5.20 6.11
CA GLU A 58 15.37 3.95 5.36
C GLU A 58 15.48 4.21 3.84
N LEU A 59 14.88 5.31 3.38
CA LEU A 59 14.95 5.79 2.00
C LEU A 59 16.24 6.57 1.70
N ALA A 60 17.01 6.97 2.72
CA ALA A 60 18.20 7.81 2.57
C ALA A 60 19.53 7.04 2.38
N ASP A 61 19.49 5.70 2.24
CA ASP A 61 20.71 4.90 2.10
C ASP A 61 21.44 5.18 0.76
N GLU A 62 22.71 5.58 0.84
CA GLU A 62 23.49 6.26 -0.22
C GLU A 62 23.80 5.39 -1.46
N GLY A 63 23.34 4.14 -1.49
CA GLY A 63 23.60 3.19 -2.58
C GLY A 63 22.41 2.88 -3.49
N THR A 64 21.20 3.34 -3.17
CA THR A 64 19.96 2.89 -3.83
C THR A 64 19.27 3.98 -4.65
N ASN A 65 18.81 3.63 -5.85
CA ASN A 65 17.98 4.50 -6.68
C ASN A 65 16.69 4.87 -5.92
N THR A 66 16.47 6.16 -5.66
CA THR A 66 15.28 6.71 -4.98
C THR A 66 13.96 6.18 -5.56
N TRP A 67 13.90 6.02 -6.88
CA TRP A 67 12.74 5.39 -7.53
C TRP A 67 12.54 3.94 -7.10
N GLY A 68 13.61 3.15 -7.04
CA GLY A 68 13.57 1.76 -6.62
C GLY A 68 13.08 1.60 -5.18
N GLN A 69 13.49 2.49 -4.28
CA GLN A 69 13.03 2.47 -2.90
C GLN A 69 11.55 2.87 -2.78
N LEU A 70 11.11 3.92 -3.49
CA LEU A 70 9.68 4.29 -3.55
C LEU A 70 8.82 3.16 -4.13
N GLN A 71 9.30 2.51 -5.18
CA GLN A 71 8.62 1.36 -5.78
C GLN A 71 8.54 0.18 -4.80
N GLN A 72 9.61 -0.12 -4.06
CA GLN A 72 9.59 -1.17 -3.02
C GLN A 72 8.64 -0.84 -1.88
N LEU A 73 8.61 0.42 -1.42
CA LEU A 73 7.67 0.89 -0.40
C LEU A 73 6.23 0.71 -0.88
N ALA A 74 5.93 1.18 -2.10
CA ALA A 74 4.61 1.04 -2.71
C ALA A 74 4.21 -0.43 -2.86
N LYS A 75 5.13 -1.28 -3.35
CA LYS A 75 4.90 -2.72 -3.48
C LYS A 75 4.51 -3.36 -2.14
N LYS A 76 5.29 -3.13 -1.08
CA LYS A 76 5.03 -3.67 0.27
C LYS A 76 3.69 -3.17 0.82
N TYR A 77 3.40 -1.88 0.66
CA TYR A 77 2.14 -1.29 1.08
C TYR A 77 0.94 -1.90 0.33
N LEU A 78 1.07 -2.10 -0.98
CA LEU A 78 0.05 -2.74 -1.81
C LEU A 78 -0.11 -4.22 -1.46
N GLU A 79 0.98 -4.97 -1.23
CA GLU A 79 0.93 -6.36 -0.77
C GLU A 79 0.15 -6.50 0.54
N TYR A 80 0.33 -5.57 1.48
CA TYR A 80 -0.42 -5.56 2.74
C TYR A 80 -1.88 -5.11 2.59
N SER A 81 -2.14 -4.10 1.76
CA SER A 81 -3.48 -3.53 1.58
C SER A 81 -4.37 -4.39 0.68
N ILE A 82 -3.80 -5.01 -0.34
CA ILE A 82 -4.47 -5.84 -1.36
C ILE A 82 -4.41 -7.32 -1.01
N GLY A 83 -3.36 -7.77 -0.31
CA GLY A 83 -3.17 -9.19 0.01
C GLY A 83 -2.82 -10.01 -1.23
N THR A 84 -1.66 -9.77 -1.84
CA THR A 84 -1.08 -10.72 -2.81
C THR A 84 -0.35 -11.86 -2.08
N ILE A 85 -0.49 -13.07 -2.62
CA ILE A 85 -0.30 -14.38 -1.96
C ILE A 85 1.15 -14.71 -1.53
N HIS A 86 2.16 -13.87 -1.80
CA HIS A 86 3.56 -14.23 -1.53
C HIS A 86 4.33 -13.21 -0.66
N SER A 87 5.01 -13.77 0.36
CA SER A 87 6.03 -13.21 1.27
C SER A 87 5.52 -12.25 2.36
N SER A 88 5.48 -12.62 3.65
CA SER A 88 6.55 -12.99 4.61
C SER A 88 7.37 -11.79 5.11
N GLN A 89 7.21 -11.52 6.42
CA GLN A 89 7.99 -10.62 7.28
C GLN A 89 7.75 -9.11 7.11
N PHE A 90 6.61 -8.65 7.63
CA PHE A 90 6.52 -7.30 8.20
C PHE A 90 5.77 -7.38 9.52
N ASN A 91 6.33 -6.79 10.58
CA ASN A 91 5.62 -6.68 11.85
C ASN A 91 4.47 -5.70 11.68
N GLY A 92 3.27 -6.22 11.42
CA GLY A 92 2.04 -5.45 11.18
C GLY A 92 1.57 -4.54 12.32
N ALA A 93 2.38 -4.38 13.38
CA ALA A 93 2.13 -3.51 14.51
C ALA A 93 2.29 -2.02 14.16
N ASP A 94 3.21 -1.64 13.28
CA ASP A 94 3.56 -0.22 13.08
C ASP A 94 2.54 0.54 12.23
N LEU A 95 2.00 -0.10 11.18
CA LEU A 95 0.98 0.49 10.31
C LEU A 95 -0.44 0.50 10.92
N SER A 96 -0.65 -0.21 12.02
CA SER A 96 -1.95 -0.23 12.71
C SER A 96 -2.28 1.10 13.39
N LYS A 97 -1.26 1.89 13.75
CA LYS A 97 -1.39 3.19 14.42
C LYS A 97 -1.86 4.33 13.51
N TYR A 98 -1.57 4.24 12.22
CA TYR A 98 -1.76 5.36 11.27
C TYR A 98 -3.05 5.24 10.43
N ASN A 99 -3.82 4.17 10.63
CA ASN A 99 -4.92 3.79 9.77
C ASN A 99 -6.30 4.10 10.38
N GLY A 100 -6.68 5.39 10.42
CA GLY A 100 -8.04 5.79 10.81
C GLY A 100 -9.14 5.22 9.90
N ARG A 101 -8.83 4.88 8.64
CA ARG A 101 -9.76 4.27 7.66
C ARG A 101 -9.49 2.80 7.34
N ASN A 102 -8.24 2.32 7.45
CA ASN A 102 -7.88 0.93 7.14
C ASN A 102 -7.80 0.01 8.38
N ARG A 103 -8.23 0.47 9.56
CA ARG A 103 -8.28 -0.36 10.78
C ARG A 103 -8.98 -1.71 10.57
N PHE A 104 -9.95 -1.75 9.66
CA PHE A 104 -10.71 -2.95 9.33
C PHE A 104 -9.92 -3.95 8.49
N LEU A 105 -9.00 -3.47 7.64
CA LEU A 105 -8.18 -4.36 6.82
C LEU A 105 -7.33 -5.24 7.73
N GLY A 106 -6.72 -4.68 8.78
CA GLY A 106 -5.95 -5.42 9.78
C GLY A 106 -6.75 -6.47 10.56
N LEU A 107 -8.08 -6.37 10.59
CA LEU A 107 -8.98 -7.33 11.25
C LEU A 107 -9.46 -8.45 10.31
N MET A 108 -9.30 -8.29 9.00
CA MET A 108 -9.65 -9.29 7.99
C MET A 108 -8.51 -10.30 7.80
N THR A 109 -8.89 -11.56 7.56
CA THR A 109 -7.96 -12.56 7.03
C THR A 109 -7.44 -12.12 5.66
N HIS A 110 -6.30 -12.67 5.24
CA HIS A 110 -5.72 -12.37 3.93
C HIS A 110 -6.72 -12.62 2.79
N GLU A 111 -7.46 -13.72 2.88
CA GLU A 111 -8.50 -14.08 1.91
C GLU A 111 -9.67 -13.11 1.90
N GLN A 112 -10.24 -12.79 3.07
CA GLN A 112 -11.35 -11.84 3.18
C GLN A 112 -10.97 -10.48 2.62
N ARG A 113 -9.74 -10.03 2.91
CA ARG A 113 -9.20 -8.76 2.43
C ARG A 113 -9.01 -8.77 0.92
N HIS A 114 -8.44 -9.84 0.37
CA HIS A 114 -8.22 -10.00 -1.06
C HIS A 114 -9.54 -10.01 -1.83
N VAL A 115 -10.50 -10.81 -1.38
CA VAL A 115 -11.84 -10.93 -1.97
C VAL A 115 -12.59 -9.60 -1.87
N PHE A 116 -12.58 -8.96 -0.69
CA PHE A 116 -13.19 -7.64 -0.49
C PHE A 116 -12.56 -6.58 -1.38
N TYR A 117 -11.23 -6.53 -1.45
CA TYR A 117 -10.52 -5.53 -2.22
C TYR A 117 -10.86 -5.63 -3.70
N ASN A 118 -10.76 -6.82 -4.27
CA ASN A 118 -11.03 -7.02 -5.68
C ASN A 118 -12.51 -6.82 -6.04
N ALA A 119 -13.45 -7.23 -5.18
CA ALA A 119 -14.87 -7.05 -5.45
C ALA A 119 -15.31 -5.58 -5.30
N TYR A 120 -14.89 -4.92 -4.21
CA TYR A 120 -15.38 -3.60 -3.85
C TYR A 120 -14.63 -2.48 -4.55
N TYR A 121 -13.31 -2.63 -4.73
CA TYR A 121 -12.45 -1.59 -5.27
C TYR A 121 -12.01 -1.85 -6.72
N CYS A 122 -11.74 -3.10 -7.12
CA CYS A 122 -11.43 -3.42 -8.52
C CYS A 122 -12.68 -3.74 -9.37
N GLY A 123 -13.85 -3.88 -8.74
CA GLY A 123 -15.10 -4.18 -9.44
C GLY A 123 -15.20 -5.60 -10.01
N LYS A 124 -14.36 -6.55 -9.55
CA LYS A 124 -14.44 -7.95 -10.00
C LYS A 124 -15.73 -8.61 -9.52
N THR A 125 -16.31 -9.44 -10.39
CA THR A 125 -17.48 -10.25 -10.08
C THR A 125 -17.10 -11.46 -9.22
N ILE A 126 -18.11 -12.05 -8.57
CA ILE A 126 -17.95 -13.28 -7.79
C ILE A 126 -17.45 -14.43 -8.67
N ALA A 127 -17.89 -14.50 -9.93
CA ALA A 127 -17.46 -15.52 -10.88
C ALA A 127 -15.96 -15.37 -11.22
N GLU A 128 -15.52 -14.14 -11.54
CA GLU A 128 -14.10 -13.87 -11.81
C GLU A 128 -13.21 -14.21 -10.59
N LEU A 129 -13.67 -13.88 -9.38
CA LEU A 129 -12.95 -14.23 -8.14
C LEU A 129 -12.96 -15.72 -7.83
N SER A 130 -14.03 -16.42 -8.19
CA SER A 130 -14.18 -17.87 -8.04
C SER A 130 -13.17 -18.60 -8.92
N GLU A 131 -13.02 -18.14 -10.17
CA GLU A 131 -12.02 -18.66 -11.12
C GLU A 131 -10.58 -18.33 -10.67
N GLU A 132 -10.32 -17.08 -10.28
CA GLU A 132 -8.98 -16.61 -9.87
C GLU A 132 -8.46 -17.32 -8.62
N LEU A 133 -9.34 -17.56 -7.64
CA LEU A 133 -8.98 -18.17 -6.37
C LEU A 133 -9.18 -19.69 -6.35
N ASN A 134 -9.66 -20.28 -7.45
CA ASN A 134 -10.03 -21.69 -7.57
C ASN A 134 -10.93 -22.16 -6.41
N LYS A 135 -11.96 -21.35 -6.11
CA LYS A 135 -12.92 -21.56 -5.01
C LYS A 135 -14.33 -21.48 -5.53
N SER A 136 -15.28 -22.11 -4.84
CA SER A 136 -16.69 -21.97 -5.22
C SER A 136 -17.18 -20.53 -4.97
N GLU A 137 -18.13 -20.08 -5.79
CA GLU A 137 -18.76 -18.78 -5.59
C GLU A 137 -19.36 -18.60 -4.20
N GLU A 138 -19.80 -19.69 -3.56
CA GLU A 138 -20.32 -19.66 -2.19
C GLU A 138 -19.25 -19.26 -1.18
N MET A 139 -18.03 -19.80 -1.32
CA MET A 139 -16.89 -19.41 -0.48
C MET A 139 -16.53 -17.94 -0.68
N ILE A 140 -16.59 -17.42 -1.91
CA ILE A 140 -16.36 -16.00 -2.20
C ILE A 140 -17.44 -15.13 -1.55
N ARG A 141 -18.73 -15.51 -1.65
CA ARG A 141 -19.83 -14.81 -0.98
C ARG A 141 -19.68 -14.80 0.55
N MET A 142 -19.27 -15.93 1.13
CA MET A 142 -19.01 -16.03 2.56
C MET A 142 -17.87 -15.10 2.99
N ALA A 143 -16.73 -15.12 2.27
CA ALA A 143 -15.60 -14.24 2.56
C ALA A 143 -15.97 -12.75 2.46
N LEU A 144 -16.76 -12.36 1.44
CA LEU A 144 -17.29 -10.99 1.33
C LEU A 144 -18.18 -10.63 2.52
N LYS A 145 -19.10 -11.52 2.90
CA LYS A 145 -20.03 -11.28 4.00
C LYS A 145 -19.28 -11.10 5.32
N GLU A 146 -18.27 -11.93 5.58
CA GLU A 146 -17.41 -11.81 6.75
C GLU A 146 -16.62 -10.49 6.74
N ALA A 147 -16.06 -10.09 5.59
CA ALA A 147 -15.39 -8.81 5.44
C ALA A 147 -16.32 -7.62 5.77
N PHE A 148 -17.56 -7.62 5.24
CA PHE A 148 -18.54 -6.57 5.55
C PHE A 148 -18.96 -6.57 7.02
N ILE A 149 -19.04 -7.73 7.68
CA ILE A 149 -19.33 -7.81 9.12
C ILE A 149 -18.19 -7.16 9.93
N ILE A 150 -16.94 -7.40 9.53
CA ILE A 150 -15.76 -6.79 10.18
C ILE A 150 -15.79 -5.27 10.02
N ILE A 151 -16.09 -4.76 8.83
CA ILE A 151 -16.21 -3.32 8.57
C ILE A 151 -17.34 -2.70 9.40
N LYS A 152 -18.49 -3.37 9.50
CA LYS A 152 -19.65 -2.84 10.23
C LYS A 152 -19.45 -2.82 11.75
N LYS A 153 -18.56 -3.68 12.29
CA LYS A 153 -18.34 -3.83 13.74
C LYS A 153 -17.20 -2.98 14.31
N GLY A 154 -16.25 -2.52 13.49
CA GLY A 154 -15.15 -1.66 13.95
C GLY A 154 -15.54 -0.19 13.99
#